data_AF-A0A5E4M1R6-F1
#
_entry.id   AF-A0A5E4M1R6-F1
#
_cell.length_a   1.000
_cell.length_b   1.000
_cell.length_c   1.000
_cell.angle_alpha   90.00
_cell.angle_beta   90.00
_cell.angle_gamma   90.00
#
_symmetry.space_group_name_H-M   'P 1'
#
loop_
_entity.id
_entity.type
_entity.pdbx_description
1 polymer ?
#
loop_
_entity_poly.entity_id
_entity_poly.type
_entity_poly.pdbx_seq_one_letter_code
_entity_poly.pdbx_strand_id
1 'polypeptide(L)'
;MSIKLFKYVTNFCIKSRVLMKYNLSTSNNEKLIKVTFNKANGEKVTAEGKKGDSLLDVIVNNNLDFDGFGACEGTLTCSTCHVILNQKNYDELPEKPSDEELDMLDLAYNLTDTSRLGCQIVLEEKLDGLEVNVPATVNDARNWPTFHISRHKTFYGFFPSCNIIVYTVFDIFYSS
;
A
#
# COMPACT_ATOMS: atom_id res chain seq x y z
N MET A 1 -30.52 -6.18 63.45
CA MET A 1 -30.04 -7.34 62.68
C MET A 1 -30.43 -7.14 61.24
N SER A 2 -29.62 -6.38 60.50
CA SER A 2 -29.85 -6.01 59.10
C SER A 2 -28.49 -5.84 58.46
N ILE A 3 -28.36 -6.24 57.19
CA ILE A 3 -27.60 -5.57 56.10
C ILE A 3 -27.27 -6.60 54.98
N LYS A 4 -27.96 -6.41 53.84
CA LYS A 4 -27.50 -6.57 52.44
C LYS A 4 -27.27 -7.98 51.86
N LEU A 5 -28.37 -8.62 51.44
CA LEU A 5 -28.45 -9.22 50.11
C LEU A 5 -28.67 -8.10 49.06
N PHE A 6 -28.29 -8.35 47.81
CA PHE A 6 -28.27 -7.43 46.64
C PHE A 6 -26.97 -6.61 46.48
N LYS A 7 -25.97 -7.29 45.92
CA LYS A 7 -24.69 -6.72 45.45
C LYS A 7 -24.52 -6.91 43.94
N TYR A 8 -25.62 -6.79 43.19
CA TYR A 8 -25.64 -6.91 41.75
C TYR A 8 -26.59 -5.84 41.20
N VAL A 9 -26.20 -5.23 40.07
CA VAL A 9 -26.78 -4.02 39.44
C VAL A 9 -26.21 -2.70 39.97
N THR A 10 -24.91 -2.48 39.72
CA THR A 10 -24.31 -1.18 39.33
C THR A 10 -22.87 -1.43 38.87
N ASN A 11 -22.71 -1.92 37.64
CA ASN A 11 -21.51 -1.71 36.80
C ASN A 11 -21.69 -2.26 35.38
N PHE A 12 -22.82 -1.90 34.75
CA PHE A 12 -23.09 -2.17 33.33
C PHE A 12 -22.36 -1.16 32.43
N CYS A 13 -21.06 -0.96 32.67
CA CYS A 13 -20.18 -0.14 31.84
C CYS A 13 -18.92 -0.92 31.47
N ILE A 14 -19.06 -2.21 31.14
CA ILE A 14 -17.93 -3.03 30.68
C ILE A 14 -18.48 -4.17 29.80
N LYS A 15 -18.84 -3.90 28.54
CA LYS A 15 -18.75 -4.92 27.49
C LYS A 15 -18.83 -4.31 26.10
N SER A 16 -17.90 -4.78 25.27
CA SER A 16 -17.76 -4.51 23.83
C SER A 16 -17.18 -3.15 23.44
N ARG A 17 -15.88 -2.99 23.72
CA ARG A 17 -14.98 -2.29 22.82
C ARG A 17 -13.79 -3.22 22.55
N VAL A 18 -14.03 -4.16 21.63
CA VAL A 18 -12.95 -4.85 20.91
C VAL A 18 -12.31 -3.77 20.04
N LEU A 19 -11.29 -3.10 20.58
CA LEU A 19 -10.33 -2.38 19.77
C LEU A 19 -8.99 -3.02 20.07
N MET A 20 -8.51 -3.73 19.06
CA MET A 20 -7.20 -4.34 18.96
C MET A 20 -6.15 -3.43 19.61
N LYS A 21 -5.70 -3.82 20.79
CA LYS A 21 -4.32 -3.55 21.19
C LYS A 21 -3.49 -4.57 20.41
N TYR A 22 -3.06 -4.21 19.21
CA TYR A 22 -1.94 -4.89 18.59
C TYR A 22 -0.78 -4.73 19.56
N ASN A 23 -0.35 -5.84 20.16
CA ASN A 23 0.90 -5.91 20.89
C ASN A 23 2.00 -5.67 19.85
N LEU A 24 2.51 -4.43 19.76
CA LEU A 24 3.83 -4.19 19.18
C LEU A 24 4.82 -4.01 20.33
N SER A 25 4.95 -5.09 21.11
CA SER A 25 6.06 -5.30 22.01
C SER A 25 7.05 -6.24 21.32
N THR A 26 7.85 -5.71 20.41
CA THR A 26 9.13 -6.31 20.06
C THR A 26 10.22 -5.34 20.49
N SER A 27 10.69 -5.50 21.73
CA SER A 27 12.05 -5.12 22.09
C SER A 27 13.00 -6.07 21.37
N ASN A 28 13.20 -5.85 20.08
CA ASN A 28 14.40 -6.28 19.37
C ASN A 28 15.08 -5.00 18.89
N ASN A 29 16.40 -4.97 18.94
CA ASN A 29 17.19 -3.93 18.32
C ASN A 29 17.04 -4.10 16.79
N GLU A 30 15.89 -3.68 16.25
CA GLU A 30 15.51 -3.88 14.86
C GLU A 30 16.33 -2.90 14.02
N LYS A 31 17.39 -3.40 13.39
CA LYS A 31 18.15 -2.63 12.43
C LYS A 31 17.22 -2.23 11.28
N LEU A 32 16.99 -0.94 11.14
CA LEU A 32 16.28 -0.37 10.00
C LEU A 32 17.21 -0.42 8.79
N ILE A 33 16.70 -0.95 7.68
CA ILE A 33 17.40 -1.08 6.42
C ILE A 33 16.96 0.10 5.56
N LYS A 34 17.92 0.90 5.09
CA LYS A 34 17.62 2.05 4.25
C LYS A 34 17.49 1.64 2.79
N VAL A 35 16.43 2.09 2.13
CA VAL A 35 16.17 1.87 0.70
C VAL A 35 15.94 3.21 0.01
N THR A 36 16.54 3.40 -1.15
CA THR A 36 16.36 4.60 -1.98
C THR A 36 15.59 4.25 -3.24
N PHE A 37 14.43 4.87 -3.42
CA PHE A 37 13.58 4.75 -4.60
C PHE A 37 13.81 5.94 -5.52
N ASN A 38 14.34 5.68 -6.70
CA ASN A 38 14.51 6.68 -7.74
C ASN A 38 13.25 6.67 -8.62
N LYS A 39 12.44 7.72 -8.53
CA LYS A 39 11.27 7.93 -9.38
C LYS A 39 11.71 8.31 -10.79
N ALA A 40 10.87 8.02 -11.79
CA ALA A 40 11.15 8.38 -13.17
C ALA A 40 11.16 9.90 -13.46
N ASN A 41 10.60 10.72 -12.55
CA ASN A 41 10.73 12.19 -12.60
C ASN A 41 12.14 12.69 -12.17
N GLY A 42 13.03 11.78 -11.76
CA GLY A 42 14.37 12.09 -11.24
C GLY A 42 14.43 12.37 -9.74
N GLU A 43 13.29 12.32 -9.04
CA GLU A 43 13.20 12.47 -7.59
C GLU A 43 13.68 11.19 -6.89
N LYS A 44 14.52 11.37 -5.87
CA LYS A 44 14.98 10.27 -5.02
C LYS A 44 14.25 10.32 -3.68
N VAL A 45 13.56 9.24 -3.35
CA VAL A 45 12.82 9.10 -2.09
C VAL A 45 13.47 8.01 -1.25
N THR A 46 13.94 8.35 -0.06
CA THR A 46 14.54 7.39 0.86
C THR A 46 13.52 6.93 1.89
N ALA A 47 13.47 5.63 2.12
CA ALA A 47 12.60 4.98 3.09
C ALA A 47 13.39 4.04 3.99
N GLU A 48 12.82 3.71 5.14
CA GLU A 48 13.40 2.76 6.08
C GLU A 48 12.42 1.60 6.30
N GLY A 49 12.94 0.38 6.22
CA GLY A 49 12.17 -0.86 6.37
C GLY A 49 12.78 -1.79 7.40
N LYS A 50 11.99 -2.73 7.90
CA LYS A 50 12.48 -3.79 8.77
C LYS A 50 12.93 -4.98 7.95
N LYS A 51 13.79 -5.80 8.54
CA LYS A 51 14.13 -7.11 7.97
C LYS A 51 12.85 -7.96 7.85
N GLY A 52 12.63 -8.53 6.67
CA GLY A 52 11.44 -9.31 6.37
C GLY A 52 10.30 -8.53 5.71
N ASP A 53 10.36 -7.19 5.69
CA ASP A 53 9.40 -6.37 4.95
C ASP A 53 9.71 -6.47 3.44
N SER A 54 8.67 -6.48 2.61
CA SER A 54 8.84 -6.34 1.16
C SER A 54 9.04 -4.87 0.76
N LEU A 55 9.55 -4.58 -0.44
CA LEU A 55 9.63 -3.18 -0.92
C LEU A 55 8.26 -2.49 -0.97
N LEU A 56 7.19 -3.26 -1.20
CA LEU A 56 5.82 -2.75 -1.15
C LEU A 56 5.46 -2.32 0.27
N ASP A 57 5.73 -3.16 1.27
CA ASP A 57 5.46 -2.85 2.67
C ASP A 57 6.22 -1.60 3.12
N VAL A 58 7.47 -1.45 2.66
CA VAL A 58 8.28 -0.25 2.94
C VAL A 58 7.61 1.02 2.42
N ILE A 59 7.11 0.99 1.18
CA ILE A 59 6.40 2.12 0.57
C ILE A 59 5.13 2.45 1.35
N VAL A 60 4.33 1.44 1.69
CA VAL A 60 3.06 1.60 2.41
C VAL A 60 3.29 2.09 3.84
N ASN A 61 4.23 1.49 4.57
CA ASN A 61 4.57 1.83 5.95
C ASN A 61 5.16 3.24 6.08
N ASN A 62 5.88 3.71 5.06
CA ASN A 62 6.43 5.07 5.01
C ASN A 62 5.47 6.08 4.33
N ASN A 63 4.25 5.66 3.97
CA ASN A 63 3.25 6.49 3.28
C ASN A 63 3.80 7.20 2.04
N LEU A 64 4.63 6.52 1.26
CA LEU A 64 5.22 7.10 0.05
C LEU A 64 4.21 7.08 -1.10
N ASP A 65 4.05 8.24 -1.74
CA ASP A 65 3.12 8.40 -2.84
C ASP A 65 3.76 7.92 -4.16
N PHE A 66 3.39 6.70 -4.55
CA PHE A 66 3.71 6.07 -5.83
C PHE A 66 2.40 5.66 -6.51
N ASP A 67 1.93 6.50 -7.42
CA ASP A 67 0.69 6.29 -8.16
C ASP A 67 0.66 4.91 -8.84
N GLY A 68 -0.34 4.10 -8.47
CA GLY A 68 -0.59 2.78 -9.06
C GLY A 68 0.42 1.69 -8.71
N PHE A 69 1.42 1.95 -7.87
CA PHE A 69 2.39 0.94 -7.43
C PHE A 69 1.72 -0.08 -6.49
N GLY A 70 1.91 -1.37 -6.77
CA GLY A 70 1.41 -2.44 -5.90
C GLY A 70 -0.12 -2.63 -5.91
N ALA A 71 -0.77 -2.39 -7.05
CA ALA A 71 -2.23 -2.45 -7.21
C ALA A 71 -2.89 -3.79 -6.75
N CYS A 72 -2.16 -4.90 -6.80
CA CYS A 72 -2.63 -6.22 -6.35
C CYS A 72 -2.14 -6.61 -4.95
N GLU A 73 -1.56 -5.69 -4.20
CA GLU A 73 -1.12 -5.89 -2.81
C GLU A 73 -0.15 -7.09 -2.64
N GLY A 74 0.67 -7.38 -3.66
CA GLY A 74 1.67 -8.45 -3.59
C GLY A 74 1.14 -9.86 -3.86
N THR A 75 -0.07 -10.00 -4.41
CA THR A 75 -0.67 -11.30 -4.77
C THR A 75 -0.20 -11.90 -6.09
N LEU A 76 0.91 -11.40 -6.67
CA LEU A 76 1.51 -11.89 -7.93
C LEU A 76 0.50 -11.96 -9.09
N THR A 77 -0.48 -11.06 -9.10
CA THR A 77 -1.54 -10.97 -10.13
C THR A 77 -1.42 -9.70 -10.98
N CYS A 78 -0.35 -8.93 -10.78
CA CYS A 78 -0.09 -7.67 -11.47
C CYS A 78 1.41 -7.44 -11.63
N SER A 79 1.79 -6.60 -12.59
CA SER A 79 3.17 -6.14 -12.82
C SER A 79 3.40 -4.69 -12.40
N THR A 80 2.48 -4.09 -11.64
CA THR A 80 2.55 -2.68 -11.22
C THR A 80 3.56 -2.42 -10.11
N CYS A 81 4.09 -3.46 -9.48
CA CYS A 81 5.21 -3.40 -8.54
C CYS A 81 6.57 -3.59 -9.22
N HIS A 82 6.63 -3.54 -10.55
CA HIS A 82 7.88 -3.66 -11.31
C HIS A 82 8.88 -2.57 -10.90
N VAL A 83 10.09 -2.99 -10.56
CA VAL A 83 11.25 -2.14 -10.25
C VAL A 83 12.47 -2.60 -11.04
N ILE A 84 13.39 -1.67 -11.29
CA ILE A 84 14.65 -1.93 -11.98
C ILE A 84 15.79 -1.70 -10.99
N LEU A 85 16.63 -2.72 -10.81
CA LEU A 85 17.79 -2.66 -9.91
C LEU A 85 19.06 -2.34 -10.70
N ASN A 86 20.06 -1.77 -10.03
CA ASN A 86 21.42 -1.74 -10.57
C ASN A 86 22.01 -3.16 -10.56
N GLN A 87 22.90 -3.47 -11.51
CA GLN A 87 23.51 -4.80 -11.61
C GLN A 87 24.13 -5.27 -10.28
N LYS A 88 24.86 -4.39 -9.60
CA LYS A 88 25.47 -4.69 -8.29
C LYS A 88 24.41 -5.09 -7.25
N ASN A 89 23.31 -4.35 -7.17
CA ASN A 89 22.25 -4.63 -6.21
C ASN A 89 21.46 -5.89 -6.58
N TYR A 90 21.27 -6.14 -7.87
CA TYR A 90 20.64 -7.35 -8.37
C TYR A 90 21.45 -8.60 -8.00
N ASP A 91 22.77 -8.55 -8.15
CA ASP A 91 23.67 -9.66 -7.80
C ASP A 91 23.75 -9.90 -6.27
N GLU A 92 23.47 -8.87 -5.47
CA GLU A 92 23.40 -8.95 -4.00
C GLU A 92 22.09 -9.56 -3.48
N LEU A 93 21.05 -9.65 -4.31
CA LEU A 93 19.77 -10.22 -3.89
C LEU A 93 19.91 -11.72 -3.57
N PRO A 94 19.37 -12.18 -2.42
CA PRO A 94 19.40 -13.60 -2.04
C PRO A 94 18.57 -14.47 -2.98
N GLU A 95 17.44 -13.93 -3.46
CA GLU A 95 16.41 -14.67 -4.16
C GLU A 95 16.44 -14.35 -5.65
N LYS A 96 16.40 -15.40 -6.47
CA LYS A 96 16.20 -15.30 -7.92
C LYS A 96 14.71 -15.14 -8.24
N PRO A 97 14.35 -14.55 -9.39
CA PRO A 97 12.95 -14.49 -9.80
C PRO A 97 12.41 -15.91 -10.00
N SER A 98 11.18 -16.15 -9.54
CA SER A 98 10.47 -17.40 -9.84
C SER A 98 9.94 -17.37 -11.27
N ASP A 99 9.58 -18.54 -11.81
CA ASP A 99 9.03 -18.64 -13.16
C ASP A 99 7.70 -17.86 -13.27
N GLU A 100 6.86 -17.90 -12.23
CA GLU A 100 5.61 -17.12 -12.18
C GLU A 100 5.87 -15.60 -12.12
N GLU A 101 6.92 -15.18 -11.42
CA GLU A 101 7.35 -13.77 -11.40
C GLU A 101 7.77 -13.32 -12.80
N LEU A 102 8.53 -14.16 -13.52
CA LEU A 102 8.98 -13.89 -14.89
C LEU A 102 7.81 -13.78 -15.86
N ASP A 103 6.83 -14.69 -15.77
CA ASP A 103 5.61 -14.65 -16.59
C ASP A 103 4.86 -13.32 -16.44
N MET A 104 4.81 -12.77 -15.23
CA MET A 104 4.19 -11.46 -14.98
C MET A 104 5.09 -10.29 -15.38
N LEU A 105 6.40 -10.42 -15.23
CA LEU A 105 7.38 -9.41 -15.66
C LEU A 105 7.38 -9.21 -17.17
N ASP A 106 7.07 -10.24 -17.97
CA ASP A 106 6.94 -10.13 -19.42
C ASP A 106 5.84 -9.14 -19.86
N LEU A 107 4.88 -8.84 -18.99
CA LEU A 107 3.82 -7.86 -19.22
C LEU A 107 4.23 -6.44 -18.78
N ALA A 108 5.39 -6.26 -18.16
CA ALA A 108 5.87 -4.99 -17.64
C ALA A 108 6.42 -4.08 -18.76
N TYR A 109 6.34 -2.76 -18.52
CA TYR A 109 6.87 -1.78 -19.46
C TYR A 109 8.39 -1.62 -19.28
N ASN A 110 9.14 -1.54 -20.38
CA ASN A 110 10.60 -1.40 -20.38
C ASN A 110 11.30 -2.47 -19.51
N LEU A 111 11.00 -3.75 -19.74
CA LEU A 111 11.70 -4.85 -19.09
C LEU A 111 13.21 -4.81 -19.39
N THR A 112 14.01 -5.11 -18.37
CA THR A 112 15.48 -5.16 -18.41
C THR A 112 15.92 -6.42 -17.67
N ASP A 113 17.16 -6.86 -17.88
CA ASP A 113 17.69 -8.08 -17.23
C ASP A 113 17.74 -7.97 -15.69
N THR A 114 17.79 -6.74 -15.17
CA THR A 114 17.80 -6.45 -13.72
C THR A 114 16.42 -6.04 -13.17
N SER A 115 15.36 -6.26 -13.95
CA SER A 115 13.97 -6.02 -13.53
C SER A 115 13.48 -7.11 -12.58
N ARG A 116 12.73 -6.71 -11.55
CA ARG A 116 12.08 -7.61 -10.57
C ARG A 116 10.74 -7.05 -10.13
N LEU A 117 9.86 -7.90 -9.59
CA LEU A 117 8.66 -7.45 -8.89
C LEU A 117 9.02 -7.06 -7.45
N GLY A 118 8.91 -5.78 -7.11
CA GLY A 118 9.29 -5.26 -5.81
C GLY A 118 8.50 -5.88 -4.64
N CYS A 119 7.29 -6.38 -4.89
CA CYS A 119 6.52 -7.10 -3.86
C CYS A 119 7.09 -8.48 -3.51
N GLN A 120 8.00 -9.04 -4.31
CA GLN A 120 8.68 -10.31 -4.01
C GLN A 120 10.08 -10.08 -3.42
N ILE A 121 10.60 -8.85 -3.45
CA ILE A 121 11.89 -8.53 -2.86
C ILE A 121 11.71 -8.30 -1.36
N VAL A 122 12.22 -9.22 -0.56
CA VAL A 122 12.26 -9.13 0.90
C VAL A 122 13.55 -8.42 1.36
N LEU A 123 13.42 -7.50 2.32
CA LEU A 123 14.55 -6.79 2.89
C LEU A 123 15.36 -7.69 3.84
N GLU A 124 16.67 -7.74 3.58
CA GLU A 124 17.68 -8.38 4.43
C GLU A 124 18.70 -7.37 4.94
N GLU A 125 19.34 -7.66 6.07
CA GLU A 125 20.34 -6.78 6.70
C GLU A 125 21.53 -6.41 5.79
N LYS A 126 21.80 -7.25 4.78
CA LYS A 126 22.86 -7.04 3.77
C LYS A 126 22.47 -6.05 2.67
N LEU A 127 21.17 -5.76 2.50
CA LEU A 127 20.63 -4.87 1.48
C LEU A 127 20.51 -3.42 2.00
N ASP A 128 21.31 -3.06 3.01
CA ASP A 128 21.32 -1.73 3.60
C ASP A 128 21.94 -0.71 2.62
N GLY A 129 21.15 0.28 2.23
CA GLY A 129 21.50 1.23 1.16
C GLY A 129 21.12 0.75 -0.24
N LEU A 130 20.16 -0.16 -0.37
CA LEU A 130 19.63 -0.60 -1.66
C LEU A 130 19.08 0.58 -2.47
N GLU A 131 19.50 0.70 -3.72
CA GLU A 131 18.93 1.66 -4.67
C GLU A 131 18.07 0.92 -5.71
N VAL A 132 16.83 1.37 -5.87
CA VAL A 132 15.87 0.83 -6.84
C VAL A 132 15.32 1.95 -7.70
N ASN A 133 15.13 1.68 -8.99
CA ASN A 133 14.51 2.60 -9.93
C ASN A 133 13.07 2.17 -10.19
N VAL A 134 12.13 3.10 -10.05
CA VAL A 134 10.71 2.88 -10.31
C VAL A 134 10.36 3.52 -11.66
N PRO A 135 9.93 2.74 -12.67
CA PRO A 135 9.55 3.27 -13.98
C PRO A 135 8.29 4.15 -13.88
N ALA A 136 8.15 5.13 -14.79
CA ALA A 136 7.03 6.09 -14.78
C ALA A 136 5.68 5.44 -15.07
N THR A 137 5.69 4.29 -15.74
CA THR A 137 4.51 3.71 -16.37
C THR A 137 4.28 2.34 -15.75
N VAL A 138 3.44 2.29 -14.73
CA VAL A 138 2.84 1.04 -14.28
C VAL A 138 1.66 0.75 -15.21
N ASN A 139 1.66 -0.41 -15.85
CA ASN A 139 0.57 -0.81 -16.73
C ASN A 139 -0.64 -1.22 -15.88
N ASP A 140 -1.38 -0.25 -15.35
CA ASP A 140 -2.72 -0.50 -14.81
C ASP A 140 -3.71 -0.45 -15.98
N ALA A 141 -4.42 -1.54 -16.24
CA ALA A 141 -5.49 -1.59 -17.25
C ALA A 141 -6.60 -0.55 -17.01
N ARG A 142 -6.66 0.05 -15.81
CA ARG A 142 -7.55 1.17 -15.46
C ARG A 142 -7.00 2.54 -15.83
N ASN A 143 -5.74 2.65 -16.25
CA ASN A 143 -5.17 3.89 -16.77
C ASN A 143 -5.65 4.11 -18.20
N TRP A 144 -6.94 4.42 -18.33
CA TRP A 144 -7.46 5.15 -19.48
C TRP A 144 -6.59 6.41 -19.62
N PRO A 145 -6.15 6.81 -20.83
CA PRO A 145 -5.39 8.05 -20.98
C PRO A 145 -6.14 9.14 -20.26
N THR A 146 -5.50 9.77 -19.27
CA THR A 146 -6.00 10.97 -18.62
C THR A 146 -6.10 12.04 -19.70
N PHE A 147 -7.22 12.02 -20.43
CA PHE A 147 -7.75 13.19 -21.06
C PHE A 147 -7.80 14.20 -19.93
N HIS A 148 -6.89 15.17 -19.99
CA HIS A 148 -6.94 16.36 -19.18
C HIS A 148 -8.34 16.95 -19.33
N ILE A 149 -9.25 16.59 -18.42
CA ILE A 149 -10.49 17.32 -18.22
C ILE A 149 -10.03 18.57 -17.49
N SER A 150 -9.63 19.57 -18.28
CA SER A 150 -9.51 20.94 -17.82
C SER A 150 -10.77 21.28 -17.05
N ARG A 151 -10.58 21.66 -15.79
CA ARG A 151 -11.59 22.36 -14.99
C ARG A 151 -12.27 23.41 -15.87
N HIS A 152 -13.60 23.48 -15.76
CA HIS A 152 -14.55 24.46 -16.33
C HIS A 152 -15.52 23.89 -17.37
N LYS A 153 -16.69 23.42 -16.91
CA LYS A 153 -17.99 24.10 -17.09
C LYS A 153 -19.16 23.19 -16.69
N THR A 154 -19.93 23.62 -15.70
CA THR A 154 -21.38 23.40 -15.53
C THR A 154 -21.92 21.99 -15.76
N PHE A 155 -22.13 21.27 -14.66
CA PHE A 155 -23.03 20.11 -14.62
C PHE A 155 -24.48 20.60 -14.64
N TYR A 156 -25.07 20.74 -15.82
CA TYR A 156 -26.53 20.87 -15.96
C TYR A 156 -27.14 19.48 -16.01
N GLY A 157 -27.51 18.95 -14.84
CA GLY A 157 -28.40 17.80 -14.72
C GLY A 157 -29.85 18.27 -14.56
N PHE A 158 -30.64 18.09 -15.62
CA PHE A 158 -32.08 18.34 -15.63
C PHE A 158 -32.80 17.14 -14.99
N PHE A 159 -33.22 17.27 -13.72
CA PHE A 159 -34.14 16.33 -13.07
C PHE A 159 -35.52 16.97 -12.98
N PRO A 160 -36.48 16.60 -13.85
CA PRO A 160 -37.86 17.00 -13.66
C PRO A 160 -38.46 16.04 -12.63
N SER A 161 -38.88 16.56 -11.46
CA SER A 161 -40.09 16.14 -10.70
C SER A 161 -40.02 16.30 -9.18
N CYS A 162 -38.92 16.73 -8.55
CA CYS A 162 -38.91 16.86 -7.09
C CYS A 162 -38.40 18.22 -6.63
N ASN A 163 -39.35 19.08 -6.25
CA ASN A 163 -39.14 20.26 -5.46
C ASN A 163 -38.64 19.88 -4.06
N ILE A 164 -37.65 20.64 -3.58
CA ILE A 164 -37.43 21.05 -2.18
C ILE A 164 -36.47 20.22 -1.29
N ILE A 165 -35.33 20.89 -1.06
CA ILE A 165 -34.61 21.17 0.21
C ILE A 165 -33.77 20.06 0.87
N VAL A 166 -32.46 20.26 0.71
CA VAL A 166 -31.34 20.10 1.66
C VAL A 166 -31.66 19.47 3.01
N TYR A 167 -31.08 18.31 3.28
CA TYR A 167 -30.56 17.98 4.61
C TYR A 167 -29.18 17.35 4.48
N THR A 168 -28.23 17.99 5.16
CA THR A 168 -26.91 17.49 5.49
C THR A 168 -27.01 16.23 6.36
N VAL A 169 -26.14 15.25 6.06
CA VAL A 169 -25.66 14.14 6.92
C VAL A 169 -26.73 13.16 7.43
N PHE A 170 -26.62 11.89 7.04
CA PHE A 170 -26.44 10.77 7.97
C PHE A 170 -26.19 9.48 7.16
N ASP A 171 -25.06 8.84 7.44
CA ASP A 171 -24.84 7.42 7.15
C ASP A 171 -26.05 6.57 7.59
N ILE A 172 -26.32 5.47 6.88
CA ILE A 172 -26.42 4.12 7.46
C ILE A 172 -26.66 3.10 6.32
N PHE A 173 -25.75 2.13 6.28
CA PHE A 173 -25.85 0.80 5.69
C PHE A 173 -27.25 0.16 5.78
N TYR A 174 -27.68 -0.53 4.74
CA TYR A 174 -28.40 -1.80 4.92
C TYR A 174 -28.11 -2.77 3.78
N SER A 175 -27.51 -3.90 4.15
CA SER A 175 -27.30 -5.07 3.31
C SER A 175 -28.54 -5.95 3.39
N SER A 176 -29.09 -6.35 2.25
CA SER A 176 -29.81 -7.62 2.01
C SER A 176 -30.05 -7.78 0.52
#